data_AF-A0A959URR4-F1
#
_entry.id   AF-A0A959URR4-F1
#
_cell.length_a   1.000
_cell.length_b   1.000
_cell.length_c   1.000
_cell.angle_alpha   90.00
_cell.angle_beta   90.00
_cell.angle_gamma   90.00
#
_symmetry.space_group_name_H-M   'P 1'
#
loop_
_entity.id
_entity.type
_entity.pdbx_description
1 polymer ?
#
loop_
_entity_poly.entity_id
_entity_poly.type
_entity_poly.pdbx_seq_one_letter_code
_entity_poly.pdbx_strand_id
1 'polypeptide(L)'
;QGPQPGPDAQSYLFPAPGSYPVVVSATGTNGCTGSLTLVVEVLPDGPSSVTVPNIFSPNGDGVNDLFTVISTGLAELDMAIFNRWGQQVATLDRPDRAWTGRTFAAEMVPDGTYFYVLKARGTDGRDHDLRGTITVVR
;
A
#
# COMPACT_ATOMS: atom_id res chain seq x y z
N GLN A 1 -35.30 5.40 -8.61
CA GLN A 1 -34.37 5.29 -9.75
C GLN A 1 -33.20 6.20 -9.45
N GLY A 2 -31.99 5.65 -9.31
CA GLY A 2 -30.79 6.44 -9.01
C GLY A 2 -30.33 7.24 -10.22
N PRO A 3 -29.48 8.27 -10.05
CA PRO A 3 -28.96 9.04 -11.18
C PRO A 3 -28.13 8.11 -12.07
N GLN A 4 -28.51 8.00 -13.34
CA GLN A 4 -27.70 7.32 -14.36
C GLN A 4 -26.64 8.31 -14.88
N PRO A 5 -25.40 7.86 -15.16
CA PRO A 5 -24.40 8.71 -15.80
C PRO A 5 -24.92 9.13 -17.19
N GLY A 6 -24.89 10.43 -17.48
CA GLY A 6 -25.27 10.97 -18.79
C GLY A 6 -24.26 10.62 -19.90
N PRO A 7 -24.62 10.83 -21.18
CA PRO A 7 -23.86 10.38 -22.36
C PRO A 7 -22.51 11.08 -22.60
N ASP A 8 -22.13 12.08 -21.79
CA ASP A 8 -20.90 12.86 -21.97
C ASP A 8 -19.79 12.42 -21.01
N ALA A 9 -19.27 11.20 -21.20
CA ALA A 9 -18.03 10.80 -20.55
C ALA A 9 -16.84 11.44 -21.30
N GLN A 10 -16.30 12.54 -20.78
CA GLN A 10 -15.05 13.12 -21.28
C GLN A 10 -13.84 12.41 -20.66
N SER A 11 -12.86 12.04 -21.49
CA SER A 11 -11.59 11.47 -21.05
C SER A 11 -10.45 12.45 -21.27
N TYR A 12 -9.51 12.47 -20.33
CA TYR A 12 -8.33 13.33 -20.34
C TYR A 12 -7.08 12.46 -20.20
N LEU A 13 -6.03 12.77 -20.96
CA LEU A 13 -4.72 12.11 -20.87
C LEU A 13 -3.71 13.07 -20.24
N PHE A 14 -3.04 12.62 -19.19
CA PHE A 14 -1.99 13.36 -18.52
C PHE A 14 -0.64 12.67 -18.79
N PRO A 15 0.27 13.27 -19.57
CA PRO A 15 1.48 12.60 -20.03
C PRO A 15 2.59 12.54 -18.98
N ALA A 16 2.45 13.27 -17.87
CA ALA A 16 3.43 13.32 -16.81
C ALA A 16 2.74 13.46 -15.43
N PRO A 17 3.42 13.09 -14.34
CA PRO A 17 2.98 13.39 -12.99
C PRO A 17 2.90 14.90 -12.75
N GLY A 18 1.91 15.34 -11.99
CA GLY A 18 1.69 16.75 -11.66
C GLY A 18 0.26 17.08 -11.27
N SER A 19 0.04 18.35 -10.89
CA SER A 19 -1.28 18.88 -10.56
C SER A 19 -1.86 19.64 -11.75
N TYR A 20 -3.01 19.20 -12.24
CA TYR A 20 -3.68 19.75 -13.41
C TYR A 20 -5.01 20.39 -13.01
N PRO A 21 -5.16 21.73 -13.10
CA PRO A 21 -6.46 22.37 -12.96
C PRO A 21 -7.30 22.10 -14.22
N VAL A 22 -8.38 21.34 -14.06
CA VAL A 22 -9.33 20.99 -15.11
C VAL A 22 -10.61 21.80 -14.88
N VAL A 23 -11.02 22.57 -15.89
CA VAL A 23 -12.27 23.31 -15.86
C VAL A 23 -13.34 22.48 -16.58
N VAL A 24 -14.39 22.10 -15.84
CA VAL A 24 -15.57 21.43 -16.38
C VAL A 24 -16.68 22.46 -16.47
N SER A 25 -17.25 22.65 -17.66
CA SER A 25 -18.39 23.55 -17.87
C SER A 25 -19.62 22.76 -18.31
N ALA A 26 -20.79 23.15 -17.80
CA ALA A 26 -22.07 22.61 -18.19
C ALA A 26 -23.02 23.74 -18.60
N THR A 27 -23.87 23.45 -19.57
CA THR A 27 -24.90 24.38 -20.05
C THR A 27 -26.28 23.76 -19.82
N GLY A 28 -27.13 24.46 -19.07
CA GLY A 28 -28.52 24.08 -18.86
C GLY A 28 -29.38 24.29 -20.10
N THR A 29 -30.54 23.64 -20.16
CA THR A 29 -31.48 23.73 -21.29
C THR A 29 -32.05 25.14 -21.51
N ASN A 30 -31.96 26.00 -20.49
CA ASN A 30 -32.32 27.41 -20.53
C ASN A 30 -31.17 28.33 -20.99
N GLY A 31 -30.02 27.78 -21.40
CA GLY A 31 -28.84 28.53 -21.83
C GLY A 31 -27.97 29.06 -20.69
N CYS A 32 -28.31 28.80 -19.42
CA CYS A 32 -27.43 29.12 -18.29
C CYS A 32 -26.19 28.24 -18.33
N THR A 33 -25.01 28.84 -18.22
CA THR A 33 -23.74 28.11 -18.12
C THR A 33 -23.21 28.15 -16.69
N GLY A 34 -22.59 27.06 -16.26
CA GLY A 34 -21.83 26.98 -15.03
C GLY A 34 -20.50 26.30 -15.29
N SER A 35 -19.48 26.63 -14.50
CA SER A 35 -18.20 25.92 -14.54
C SER A 35 -17.67 25.61 -13.15
N LEU A 36 -16.91 24.52 -13.06
CA LEU A 36 -16.23 24.06 -11.87
C LEU A 36 -14.77 23.83 -12.23
N THR A 37 -13.86 24.28 -11.37
CA THR A 37 -12.44 23.92 -11.48
C THR A 37 -12.14 22.80 -10.51
N LEU A 38 -11.60 21.70 -11.02
CA LEU A 38 -11.12 20.54 -10.26
C LEU A 38 -9.61 20.48 -10.41
N VAL A 39 -8.89 20.16 -9.33
CA VAL A 39 -7.45 19.87 -9.42
C VAL A 39 -7.29 18.35 -9.47
N VAL A 40 -6.74 17.85 -10.58
CA VAL A 40 -6.40 16.44 -10.76
C VAL A 40 -4.92 16.27 -10.44
N GLU A 41 -4.62 15.46 -9.44
CA GLU A 41 -3.24 15.10 -9.11
C GLU A 41 -2.88 13.75 -9.73
N VAL A 42 -1.85 13.75 -10.57
CA VAL A 42 -1.32 12.56 -11.23
C VAL A 42 -0.02 12.19 -10.55
N LEU A 43 -0.01 11.04 -9.90
CA LEU A 43 1.12 10.58 -9.09
C LEU A 43 2.10 9.75 -9.94
N PRO A 44 3.42 9.85 -9.69
CA PRO A 44 4.45 9.16 -10.48
C PRO A 44 4.36 7.64 -10.40
N ASP A 45 4.05 7.11 -9.22
CA ASP A 45 4.07 5.67 -8.94
C ASP A 45 2.67 5.02 -9.04
N GLY A 46 1.67 5.79 -9.50
CA GLY A 46 0.29 5.34 -9.52
C GLY A 46 -0.32 5.17 -8.12
N PRO A 47 -1.38 4.37 -7.98
CA PRO A 47 -2.00 4.10 -6.68
C PRO A 47 -1.07 3.31 -5.77
N SER A 48 -0.99 3.68 -4.50
CA SER A 48 -0.19 2.93 -3.53
C SER A 48 -0.76 1.53 -3.29
N SER A 49 0.11 0.55 -3.09
CA SER A 49 -0.30 -0.84 -2.85
C SER A 49 0.66 -1.54 -1.90
N VAL A 50 0.13 -2.48 -1.11
CA VAL A 50 0.89 -3.27 -0.13
C VAL A 50 0.44 -4.73 -0.18
N THR A 51 1.39 -5.64 -0.27
CA THR A 51 1.19 -7.09 -0.20
C THR A 51 2.20 -7.69 0.76
N VAL A 52 1.71 -8.49 1.69
CA VAL A 52 2.54 -9.15 2.70
C VAL A 52 2.58 -10.66 2.41
N PRO A 53 3.75 -11.24 2.12
CA PRO A 53 3.91 -12.69 1.97
C PRO A 53 3.51 -13.44 3.25
N ASN A 54 3.10 -14.69 3.12
CA ASN A 54 2.67 -15.53 4.23
C ASN A 54 3.63 -16.68 4.58
N ILE A 55 4.69 -16.89 3.77
CA ILE A 55 5.67 -17.95 3.94
C ILE A 55 7.08 -17.33 3.92
N PHE A 56 7.89 -17.77 4.87
CA PHE A 56 9.27 -17.32 5.07
C PHE A 56 10.14 -18.53 5.43
N SER A 57 11.20 -18.77 4.67
CA SER A 57 12.10 -19.91 4.83
C SER A 57 13.56 -19.49 4.85
N PRO A 58 14.09 -19.00 5.98
CA PRO A 58 15.48 -18.57 6.10
C PRO A 58 16.43 -19.77 6.25
N ASN A 59 16.55 -20.57 5.19
CA ASN A 59 17.38 -21.78 5.12
C ASN A 59 18.66 -21.59 4.28
N GLY A 60 18.78 -20.46 3.57
CA GLY A 60 19.93 -20.11 2.75
C GLY A 60 19.90 -20.69 1.33
N ASP A 61 18.75 -21.15 0.85
CA ASP A 61 18.59 -21.69 -0.51
C ASP A 61 18.30 -20.61 -1.59
N GLY A 62 18.15 -19.35 -1.16
CA GLY A 62 17.85 -18.20 -2.01
C GLY A 62 16.35 -17.96 -2.24
N VAL A 63 15.47 -18.79 -1.70
CA VAL A 63 14.01 -18.75 -1.90
C VAL A 63 13.32 -18.43 -0.58
N ASN A 64 12.61 -17.29 -0.53
CA ASN A 64 11.93 -16.79 0.68
C ASN A 64 12.83 -16.66 1.92
N ASP A 65 14.15 -16.49 1.72
CA ASP A 65 15.14 -16.32 2.78
C ASP A 65 15.06 -14.98 3.51
N LEU A 66 14.39 -14.00 2.89
CA LEU A 66 14.17 -12.67 3.41
C LEU A 66 12.67 -12.36 3.39
N PHE A 67 12.12 -12.05 4.55
CA PHE A 67 10.75 -11.59 4.64
C PHE A 67 10.70 -10.09 4.35
N THR A 68 10.06 -9.71 3.25
CA THR A 68 9.93 -8.31 2.80
C THR A 68 8.48 -7.97 2.51
N VAL A 69 8.13 -6.69 2.66
CA VAL A 69 6.81 -6.18 2.27
C VAL A 69 6.89 -5.73 0.80
N ILE A 70 6.06 -6.32 -0.05
CA ILE A 70 5.96 -5.92 -1.45
C ILE A 70 5.05 -4.70 -1.52
N SER A 71 5.57 -3.57 -1.99
CA SER A 71 4.77 -2.33 -2.04
C SER A 71 5.20 -1.37 -3.14
N THR A 72 4.27 -0.49 -3.51
CA THR A 72 4.48 0.60 -4.46
C THR A 72 3.93 1.89 -3.87
N GLY A 73 4.64 3.01 -4.05
CA GLY A 73 4.14 4.33 -3.70
C GLY A 73 3.86 4.54 -2.21
N LEU A 74 4.67 3.96 -1.32
CA LEU A 74 4.55 4.20 0.14
C LEU A 74 5.41 5.39 0.59
N ALA A 75 4.80 6.26 1.38
CA ALA A 75 5.47 7.32 2.12
C ALA A 75 5.93 6.85 3.51
N GLU A 76 5.10 6.04 4.18
CA GLU A 76 5.36 5.53 5.53
C GLU A 76 4.99 4.05 5.62
N LEU A 77 5.75 3.29 6.42
CA LEU A 77 5.47 1.89 6.75
C LEU A 77 5.89 1.62 8.19
N ASP A 78 5.02 0.99 8.96
CA ASP A 78 5.31 0.47 10.29
C ASP A 78 4.66 -0.91 10.43
N MET A 79 5.49 -1.93 10.57
CA MET A 79 5.06 -3.31 10.71
C MET A 79 5.69 -3.92 11.94
N ALA A 80 4.85 -4.39 12.86
CA ALA A 80 5.27 -5.16 14.02
C ALA A 80 4.99 -6.65 13.81
N ILE A 81 5.96 -7.49 14.16
CA ILE A 81 5.86 -8.96 14.06
C ILE A 81 5.87 -9.56 15.47
N PHE A 82 4.95 -10.47 15.72
CA PHE A 82 4.70 -11.07 17.03
C PHE A 82 4.80 -12.59 16.97
N ASN A 83 5.28 -13.19 18.06
CA ASN A 83 5.16 -14.63 18.25
C ASN A 83 3.75 -15.03 18.75
N ARG A 84 3.50 -16.33 18.90
CA ARG A 84 2.21 -16.87 19.37
C ARG A 84 1.75 -16.40 20.76
N TRP A 85 2.66 -15.86 21.56
CA TRP A 85 2.36 -15.35 22.90
C TRP A 85 2.10 -13.84 22.91
N GLY A 86 2.05 -13.21 21.73
CA GLY A 86 1.83 -11.76 21.60
C GLY A 86 3.06 -10.91 21.90
N GLN A 87 4.23 -11.53 22.10
CA GLN A 87 5.48 -10.78 22.26
C GLN A 87 5.99 -10.34 20.88
N GLN A 88 6.29 -9.05 20.74
CA GLN A 88 6.92 -8.51 19.55
C GLN A 88 8.35 -9.04 19.42
N VAL A 89 8.67 -9.61 18.26
CA VAL A 89 9.99 -10.19 17.97
C VAL A 89 10.78 -9.36 16.97
N ALA A 90 10.10 -8.61 16.09
CA ALA A 90 10.75 -7.78 15.08
C ALA A 90 9.86 -6.60 14.67
N THR A 91 10.46 -5.68 13.93
CA THR A 91 9.77 -4.54 13.32
C THR A 91 10.38 -4.19 11.97
N LEU A 92 9.56 -3.73 11.03
CA LEU A 92 9.99 -3.09 9.79
C LEU A 92 9.39 -1.68 9.76
N ASP A 93 10.24 -0.68 9.59
CA ASP A 93 9.87 0.75 9.57
C ASP A 93 9.98 1.37 8.16
N ARG A 94 10.37 0.56 7.17
CA ARG A 94 10.53 0.96 5.77
C ARG A 94 10.31 -0.22 4.82
N PRO A 95 9.85 0.05 3.58
CA PRO A 95 9.60 -1.00 2.59
C PRO A 95 10.84 -1.77 2.12
N ASP A 96 12.02 -1.14 2.18
CA ASP A 96 13.30 -1.72 1.74
C ASP A 96 13.96 -2.61 2.79
N ARG A 97 13.40 -2.68 4.01
CA ARG A 97 13.91 -3.55 5.06
C ARG A 97 13.31 -4.95 4.96
N ALA A 98 14.16 -5.92 5.26
CA ALA A 98 13.79 -7.32 5.37
C ALA A 98 13.92 -7.81 6.80
N TRP A 99 13.00 -8.68 7.22
CA TRP A 99 13.17 -9.48 8.41
C TRP A 99 13.89 -10.79 8.06
N THR A 100 14.97 -11.08 8.79
CA THR A 100 15.84 -12.25 8.58
C THR A 100 15.49 -13.42 9.50
N GLY A 101 14.33 -13.38 10.17
CA GLY A 101 13.95 -14.41 11.14
C GLY A 101 14.67 -14.28 12.48
N ARG A 102 15.23 -13.11 12.79
CA ARG A 102 15.91 -12.83 14.05
C ARG A 102 15.08 -11.95 14.98
N THR A 103 15.16 -12.20 16.28
CA THR A 103 14.57 -11.34 17.30
C THR A 103 15.37 -10.04 17.46
N PHE A 104 14.88 -9.09 18.25
CA PHE A 104 15.66 -7.93 18.71
C PHE A 104 16.96 -8.30 19.45
N ALA A 105 17.03 -9.50 20.04
CA ALA A 105 18.25 -10.04 20.66
C ALA A 105 19.18 -10.74 19.66
N ALA A 106 18.90 -10.63 18.35
CA ALA A 106 19.60 -11.29 17.25
C ALA A 106 19.53 -12.83 17.25
N GLU A 107 18.65 -13.44 18.06
CA GLU A 107 18.43 -14.89 18.10
C GLU A 107 17.50 -15.34 16.97
N MET A 108 17.75 -16.50 16.38
CA MET A 108 16.86 -17.07 15.37
C MET A 108 15.53 -17.49 16.00
N VAL A 109 14.43 -17.10 15.37
CA VAL A 109 13.10 -17.49 15.84
C VAL A 109 12.80 -18.96 15.48
N PRO A 110 12.12 -19.73 16.34
CA PRO A 110 11.71 -21.10 16.02
C PRO A 110 10.76 -21.18 14.83
N ASP A 111 10.68 -22.35 14.20
CA ASP A 111 9.63 -22.63 13.21
C ASP A 111 8.24 -22.49 13.83
N GLY A 112 7.29 -22.00 13.04
CA GLY A 112 5.91 -21.85 13.45
C GLY A 112 5.22 -20.63 12.88
N THR A 113 4.05 -20.34 13.44
CA THR A 113 3.21 -19.22 13.01
C THR A 113 3.50 -17.97 13.84
N TYR A 114 3.76 -16.89 13.13
CA TYR A 114 3.91 -15.53 13.65
C TYR A 114 2.78 -14.67 13.12
N PHE A 115 2.57 -13.53 13.76
CA PHE A 115 1.51 -12.59 13.44
C PHE A 115 2.11 -11.25 13.10
N TYR A 116 1.45 -10.50 12.23
CA TYR A 116 1.84 -9.13 11.98
C TYR A 116 0.68 -8.15 12.08
N VAL A 117 1.04 -6.92 12.43
CA VAL A 117 0.20 -5.74 12.27
C VAL A 117 1.02 -4.76 11.45
N LEU A 118 0.49 -4.32 10.30
CA LEU A 118 1.12 -3.37 9.41
C LEU A 118 0.21 -2.16 9.25
N LYS A 119 0.79 -0.98 9.44
CA LYS A 119 0.21 0.30 9.07
C LYS A 119 1.12 1.00 8.08
N ALA A 120 0.57 1.46 6.97
CA ALA A 120 1.33 2.19 5.97
C ALA A 120 0.49 3.32 5.37
N ARG A 121 1.18 4.35 4.89
CA ARG A 121 0.58 5.48 4.18
C ARG A 121 1.22 5.63 2.82
N GLY A 122 0.39 5.68 1.79
CA GLY A 122 0.81 5.94 0.42
C GLY A 122 1.15 7.40 0.17
N THR A 123 1.97 7.66 -0.84
CA THR A 123 2.18 9.01 -1.40
C THR A 123 0.91 9.58 -2.02
N ASP A 124 -0.07 8.72 -2.31
CA ASP A 124 -1.44 9.06 -2.72
C ASP A 124 -2.39 9.40 -1.57
N GLY A 125 -1.88 9.46 -0.34
CA GLY A 125 -2.66 9.72 0.87
C GLY A 125 -3.55 8.55 1.31
N ARG A 126 -3.46 7.38 0.67
CA ARG A 126 -4.23 6.19 1.09
C ARG A 126 -3.57 5.50 2.28
N ASP A 127 -4.41 5.04 3.19
CA ASP A 127 -3.99 4.25 4.34
C ASP A 127 -4.14 2.76 4.08
N HIS A 128 -3.17 1.98 4.55
CA HIS A 128 -3.17 0.52 4.54
C HIS A 128 -3.05 0.02 5.98
N ASP A 129 -4.05 -0.72 6.47
CA ASP A 129 -4.03 -1.43 7.76
C ASP A 129 -4.21 -2.93 7.46
N LEU A 130 -3.11 -3.69 7.54
CA LEU A 130 -3.08 -5.11 7.23
C LEU A 130 -2.71 -5.92 8.47
N ARG A 131 -3.34 -7.08 8.61
CA ARG A 131 -3.08 -8.03 9.69
C ARG A 131 -3.14 -9.43 9.13
N GLY A 132 -2.23 -10.28 9.58
CA GLY A 132 -2.18 -11.64 9.09
C GLY A 132 -1.12 -12.47 9.79
N THR A 133 -0.80 -13.60 9.15
CA THR A 133 0.15 -14.57 9.67
C THR A 133 1.35 -14.72 8.75
N ILE A 134 2.47 -15.11 9.36
CA ILE A 134 3.72 -15.48 8.68
C ILE A 134 4.05 -16.89 9.15
N THR A 135 4.18 -17.82 8.21
CA THR A 135 4.66 -19.18 8.49
C THR A 135 6.17 -19.18 8.31
N VAL A 136 6.91 -19.48 9.38
CA VAL A 136 8.36 -19.66 9.36
C VAL A 136 8.65 -21.15 9.36
N VAL A 137 9.36 -21.61 8.33
CA VAL A 137 9.69 -23.03 8.11
C VAL A 137 11.12 -23.16 7.59
N ARG A 138 11.79 -24.27 7.86
CA ARG A 138 13.16 -24.55 7.41
C ARG A 138 13.25 -25.90 6.71
#